data_AF-A0A8J6WPI3-F1
#
_entry.id   AF-A0A8J6WPI3-F1
#
_cell.length_a   1.000
_cell.length_b   1.000
_cell.length_c   1.000
_cell.angle_alpha   90.00
_cell.angle_beta   90.00
_cell.angle_gamma   90.00
#
_symmetry.space_group_name_H-M   'P 1'
#
loop_
_entity.id
_entity.type
_entity.pdbx_description
1 polymer ?
#
loop_
_entity_poly.entity_id
_entity_poly.type
_entity_poly.pdbx_seq_one_letter_code
_entity_poly.pdbx_strand_id
1 'polypeptide(L)'
;MTPETIRIISNLRQEFYSLFVAEMAVPVKISGSSYNSSSLVASWTDASQYLNYVNIYAYSAPDAFQSERPFILRLAINKGAGDIAVARKGPLCRGLNRKWCFELTILPEEILEFLPWVVSLVEAKAKGSLSSIEEPPYPVTFSDTNSSFTTEAWTQRARQRIDQELCVNH
;
A
#
# COMPACT_ATOMS: atom_id res chain seq x y z
N MET A 1 -17.37 3.03 7.04
CA MET A 1 -17.14 1.62 6.69
C MET A 1 -18.03 0.73 7.54
N THR A 2 -18.58 -0.33 6.96
CA THR A 2 -19.30 -1.36 7.72
C THR A 2 -18.33 -2.18 8.60
N PRO A 3 -18.81 -2.85 9.67
CA PRO A 3 -17.97 -3.76 10.47
C PRO A 3 -17.35 -4.88 9.64
N GLU A 4 -18.06 -5.37 8.63
CA GLU A 4 -17.57 -6.40 7.71
C GLU A 4 -16.38 -5.91 6.88
N THR A 5 -16.49 -4.71 6.29
CA THR A 5 -15.37 -4.09 5.56
C THR A 5 -14.14 -3.94 6.44
N ILE A 6 -14.32 -3.50 7.69
CA ILE A 6 -13.21 -3.35 8.66
C ILE A 6 -12.54 -4.71 8.92
N ARG A 7 -13.32 -5.78 9.08
CA ARG A 7 -12.81 -7.14 9.27
C ARG A 7 -12.02 -7.62 8.05
N ILE A 8 -12.54 -7.42 6.84
CA ILE A 8 -11.85 -7.81 5.60
C ILE A 8 -10.51 -7.08 5.47
N ILE A 9 -10.47 -5.76 5.68
CA ILE A 9 -9.22 -4.98 5.64
C ILE A 9 -8.23 -5.49 6.68
N SER A 10 -8.69 -5.79 7.89
CA SER A 10 -7.82 -6.25 8.98
C SER A 10 -7.17 -7.60 8.65
N ASN A 11 -7.95 -8.54 8.12
CA ASN A 11 -7.45 -9.85 7.70
C ASN A 11 -6.45 -9.71 6.54
N LEU A 12 -6.81 -8.93 5.50
CA LEU A 12 -5.93 -8.70 4.35
C LEU A 12 -4.61 -8.05 4.75
N ARG A 13 -4.64 -7.06 5.65
CA ARG A 13 -3.42 -6.45 6.20
C ARG A 13 -2.55 -7.48 6.90
N GLN A 14 -3.14 -8.28 7.78
CA GLN A 14 -2.39 -9.29 8.53
C GLN A 14 -1.72 -10.30 7.61
N GLU A 15 -2.46 -10.81 6.64
CA GLU A 15 -1.96 -11.79 5.66
C GLU A 15 -0.89 -11.17 4.76
N PHE A 16 -1.19 -10.03 4.13
CA PHE A 16 -0.25 -9.32 3.26
C PHE A 16 1.06 -8.99 4.01
N TYR A 17 0.99 -8.43 5.21
CA TYR A 17 2.22 -8.07 5.95
C TYR A 17 3.00 -9.30 6.40
N SER A 18 2.33 -10.40 6.76
CA SER A 18 3.03 -11.65 7.12
C SER A 18 3.81 -12.20 5.94
N LEU A 19 3.20 -12.23 4.76
CA LEU A 19 3.86 -12.64 3.51
C LEU A 19 4.96 -11.64 3.10
N PHE A 20 4.71 -10.34 3.25
CA PHE A 20 5.67 -9.30 2.90
C PHE A 20 6.93 -9.39 3.76
N VAL A 21 6.79 -9.71 5.05
CA VAL A 21 7.93 -10.00 5.94
C VAL A 21 8.71 -11.22 5.46
N ALA A 22 8.05 -12.26 4.96
CA ALA A 22 8.70 -13.49 4.50
C ALA A 22 9.46 -13.31 3.18
N GLU A 23 8.93 -12.51 2.27
CA GLU A 23 9.53 -12.27 0.94
C GLU A 23 10.63 -11.19 0.94
N MET A 24 10.59 -10.24 1.89
CA MET A 24 11.56 -9.15 1.92
C MET A 24 12.96 -9.63 2.33
N ALA A 25 13.97 -9.26 1.53
CA ALA A 25 15.39 -9.57 1.81
C ALA A 25 15.98 -8.81 3.01
N VAL A 26 15.25 -7.85 3.58
CA VAL A 26 15.67 -7.05 4.74
C VAL A 26 14.69 -7.23 5.90
N PRO A 27 15.13 -7.08 7.16
CA PRO A 27 14.25 -7.21 8.31
C PRO A 27 13.09 -6.19 8.26
N VAL A 28 11.86 -6.71 8.22
CA VAL A 28 10.63 -5.92 8.30
C VAL A 28 10.04 -6.02 9.71
N LYS A 29 9.57 -4.88 10.23
CA LYS A 29 8.85 -4.78 11.51
C LYS A 29 7.39 -4.44 11.24
N ILE A 30 6.49 -5.25 11.79
CA ILE A 30 5.06 -4.93 11.84
C ILE A 30 4.78 -4.17 13.14
N SER A 31 4.15 -3.01 13.02
CA SER A 31 3.75 -2.16 14.16
C SER A 31 2.29 -1.75 14.06
N GLY A 32 1.60 -1.70 15.20
CA GLY A 32 0.18 -1.36 15.35
C GLY A 32 -0.44 -2.17 16.50
N SER A 33 -1.54 -1.70 17.09
CA SER A 33 -2.22 -2.42 18.18
C SER A 33 -3.50 -3.09 17.67
N SER A 34 -3.74 -4.33 18.09
CA SER A 34 -4.96 -5.10 17.76
C SER A 34 -6.24 -4.55 18.42
N TYR A 35 -6.13 -3.60 19.35
CA TYR A 35 -7.22 -3.20 20.24
C TYR A 35 -7.78 -1.78 20.04
N ASN A 36 -7.09 -0.88 19.30
CA ASN A 36 -7.63 0.44 18.98
C ASN A 36 -7.02 0.96 17.67
N SER A 37 -7.80 0.86 16.58
CA SER A 37 -7.82 1.67 15.33
C SER A 37 -6.52 2.25 14.72
N SER A 38 -5.34 1.82 15.14
CA SER A 38 -4.04 2.18 14.59
C SER A 38 -3.66 1.09 13.60
N SER A 39 -4.01 1.36 12.33
CA SER A 39 -3.71 0.52 11.18
C SER A 39 -2.36 -0.17 11.32
N LEU A 40 -2.33 -1.51 11.26
CA LEU A 40 -1.07 -2.25 11.16
C LEU A 40 -0.27 -1.69 9.97
N VAL A 41 1.02 -1.48 10.18
CA VAL A 41 1.97 -1.00 9.18
C VAL A 41 3.18 -1.93 9.21
N ALA A 42 3.66 -2.32 8.03
CA ALA A 42 4.95 -2.99 7.88
C ALA A 42 6.02 -1.97 7.50
N SER A 43 7.18 -2.01 8.17
CA SER A 43 8.23 -1.01 8.03
C SER A 43 9.62 -1.63 7.98
N TRP A 44 10.55 -1.02 7.26
CA TRP A 44 11.92 -1.49 7.11
C TRP A 44 12.91 -0.32 7.00
N THR A 45 14.18 -0.57 7.29
CA THR A 45 15.24 0.44 7.11
C THR A 45 16.06 0.09 5.88
N ASP A 46 16.24 1.05 4.97
CA ASP A 46 17.07 0.86 3.78
C ASP A 46 18.58 0.99 4.07
N ALA A 47 19.41 0.69 3.07
CA ALA A 47 20.87 0.80 3.18
C ALA A 47 21.34 2.23 3.51
N SER A 48 20.56 3.25 3.13
CA SER A 48 20.81 4.66 3.45
C SER A 48 20.33 5.05 4.86
N GLN A 49 19.87 4.07 5.65
CA GLN A 49 19.36 4.23 7.01
C GLN A 49 18.07 5.05 7.10
N TYR A 50 17.29 5.15 6.02
CA TYR A 50 15.95 5.74 6.08
C TYR A 50 14.90 4.68 6.37
N LEU A 51 13.92 5.05 7.20
CA LEU A 51 12.75 4.23 7.51
C LEU A 51 11.74 4.33 6.37
N ASN A 52 11.42 3.19 5.79
CA ASN A 52 10.38 3.03 4.81
C ASN A 52 9.20 2.27 5.44
N TYR A 53 8.02 2.41 4.88
CA TYR A 53 6.83 1.72 5.36
C TYR A 53 5.84 1.45 4.24
N VAL A 54 5.05 0.39 4.40
CA VAL A 54 3.88 0.06 3.59
C VAL A 54 2.64 0.01 4.46
N ASN A 55 1.57 0.64 3.99
CA ASN A 55 0.27 0.68 4.63
C ASN A 55 -0.83 0.38 3.61
N ILE A 56 -1.82 -0.40 4.01
CA ILE A 56 -3.01 -0.70 3.21
C ILE A 56 -4.19 -0.01 3.89
N TYR A 57 -5.03 0.74 3.19
CA TYR A 57 -6.24 1.35 3.76
C TYR A 57 -7.37 1.42 2.73
N ALA A 58 -8.59 1.69 3.17
CA ALA A 58 -9.71 1.87 2.26
C ALA A 58 -9.53 3.17 1.46
N TYR A 59 -9.53 3.06 0.13
CA TYR A 59 -9.69 4.20 -0.77
C TYR A 59 -11.18 4.57 -0.87
N SER A 60 -12.00 3.55 -1.10
CA SER A 60 -13.46 3.63 -1.16
C SER A 60 -14.04 2.40 -0.47
N ALA A 61 -15.13 2.55 0.27
CA ALA A 61 -15.73 1.43 0.99
C ALA A 61 -17.18 1.72 1.38
N PRO A 62 -18.06 0.71 1.35
CA PRO A 62 -19.45 0.89 1.74
C PRO A 62 -19.57 1.30 3.22
N ASP A 63 -20.54 2.13 3.51
CA ASP A 63 -20.88 2.58 4.85
C ASP A 63 -22.40 2.64 5.07
N ALA A 64 -22.83 3.03 6.26
CA ALA A 64 -24.24 3.05 6.64
C ALA A 64 -25.10 4.00 5.79
N PHE A 65 -24.48 4.99 5.13
CA PHE A 65 -25.17 5.98 4.32
C PHE A 65 -25.04 5.67 2.81
N GLN A 66 -24.00 4.94 2.42
CA GLN A 66 -23.75 4.56 1.02
C GLN A 66 -23.28 3.09 0.96
N SER A 67 -24.24 2.16 0.94
CA SER A 67 -23.96 0.71 0.89
C SER A 67 -23.48 0.24 -0.48
N GLU A 68 -23.76 0.99 -1.55
CA GLU A 68 -23.38 0.65 -2.92
C GLU A 68 -21.97 1.12 -3.30
N ARG A 69 -21.34 1.94 -2.45
CA ARG A 69 -20.00 2.45 -2.70
C ARG A 69 -19.02 1.27 -2.90
N PRO A 70 -18.24 1.26 -3.98
CA PRO A 70 -17.35 0.16 -4.29
C PRO A 70 -16.29 0.02 -3.20
N PHE A 71 -16.00 -1.23 -2.86
CA PHE A 71 -14.94 -1.53 -1.91
C PHE A 71 -13.59 -1.62 -2.65
N ILE A 72 -12.76 -0.60 -2.47
CA ILE A 72 -11.47 -0.42 -3.14
C ILE A 72 -10.43 -0.05 -2.09
N LEU A 73 -9.26 -0.68 -2.17
CA LEU A 73 -8.14 -0.45 -1.27
C LEU A 73 -7.08 0.44 -1.92
N ARG A 74 -6.21 1.00 -1.06
CA ARG A 74 -4.97 1.65 -1.44
C ARG A 74 -3.84 1.04 -0.65
N LEU A 75 -2.84 0.53 -1.37
CA LEU A 75 -1.54 0.16 -0.85
C LEU A 75 -0.60 1.34 -1.06
N ALA A 76 -0.07 1.89 0.02
CA ALA A 76 0.79 3.07 0.02
C ALA A 76 2.16 2.73 0.59
N ILE A 77 3.21 3.13 -0.11
CA ILE A 77 4.60 3.09 0.34
C ILE A 77 5.08 4.52 0.57
N ASN A 78 5.60 4.79 1.77
CA ASN A 78 6.10 6.11 2.17
C ASN A 78 5.10 7.27 1.96
N LYS A 79 3.79 6.97 1.87
CA LYS A 79 2.70 7.95 1.77
C LYS A 79 1.58 7.61 2.75
N GLY A 80 0.87 8.63 3.22
CA GLY A 80 -0.33 8.46 4.06
C GLY A 80 -0.08 8.22 5.56
N ALA A 81 1.17 8.19 6.04
CA ALA A 81 1.43 8.13 7.48
C ALA A 81 1.53 9.52 8.10
N GLY A 82 0.38 10.09 8.47
CA GLY A 82 0.32 11.25 9.36
C GLY A 82 0.86 10.96 10.76
N ASP A 83 0.79 9.70 11.21
CA ASP A 83 1.10 9.31 12.59
C ASP A 83 1.70 7.89 12.70
N ILE A 84 2.70 7.53 11.86
CA ILE A 84 3.58 6.44 12.30
C ILE A 84 4.35 6.99 13.50
N ALA A 85 3.85 6.71 14.70
CA ALA A 85 4.63 6.78 15.91
C ALA A 85 5.85 5.90 15.64
N VAL A 86 6.99 6.54 15.33
CA VAL A 86 8.29 5.91 15.13
C VAL A 86 8.72 5.38 16.50
N ALA A 87 8.02 4.37 16.97
CA ALA A 87 8.29 3.70 18.22
C ALA A 87 9.57 2.90 18.00
N ARG A 88 10.63 3.43 18.63
CA ARG A 88 11.97 2.83 18.78
C ARG A 88 12.89 3.04 17.57
N LYS A 89 13.40 4.28 17.51
CA LYS A 89 14.69 4.61 16.89
C LYS A 89 15.78 3.68 17.45
N GLY A 90 16.27 2.76 16.64
CA GLY A 90 17.65 2.30 16.82
C GLY A 90 18.61 3.47 16.56
N PRO A 91 19.85 3.44 17.08
CA PRO A 91 20.79 4.57 17.03
C PRO A 91 21.20 5.02 15.62
N LEU A 92 20.87 4.27 14.56
CA LEU A 92 21.31 4.52 13.19
C LEU A 92 20.25 5.10 12.24
N CYS A 93 18.97 5.17 12.63
CA CYS A 93 17.90 5.60 11.72
C CYS A 93 17.88 7.13 11.47
N ARG A 94 17.96 7.54 10.20
CA ARG A 94 17.97 8.96 9.74
C ARG A 94 16.58 9.60 9.61
N GLY A 95 15.52 8.88 9.99
CA GLY A 95 14.13 9.33 9.87
C GLY A 95 13.38 8.67 8.71
N LEU A 96 12.18 9.17 8.40
CA LEU A 96 11.33 8.64 7.33
C LEU A 96 11.92 8.92 5.95
N ASN A 97 11.79 7.95 5.03
CA ASN A 97 12.16 8.13 3.64
C ASN A 97 11.14 9.05 2.95
N ARG A 98 11.58 10.26 2.61
CA ARG A 98 10.79 11.27 1.87
C ARG A 98 11.23 11.42 0.42
N LYS A 99 12.22 10.64 -0.03
CA LYS A 99 12.79 10.75 -1.38
C LYS A 99 11.91 10.10 -2.43
N TRP A 100 11.08 9.15 -2.02
CA TRP A 100 10.15 8.47 -2.91
C TRP A 100 8.93 7.99 -2.14
N CYS A 101 7.82 7.92 -2.85
CA CYS A 101 6.59 7.30 -2.39
C CYS A 101 5.86 6.67 -3.57
N PHE A 102 4.92 5.79 -3.27
CA PHE A 102 4.12 5.10 -4.27
C PHE A 102 2.76 4.72 -3.68
N GLU A 103 1.70 4.79 -4.49
CA GLU A 103 0.36 4.33 -4.14
C GLU A 103 -0.22 3.49 -5.28
N LEU A 104 -0.69 2.30 -4.94
CA LEU A 104 -1.47 1.44 -5.82
C LEU A 104 -2.91 1.38 -5.31
N THR A 105 -3.85 1.82 -6.15
CA THR A 105 -5.29 1.66 -5.92
C THR A 105 -5.74 0.35 -6.55
N ILE A 106 -6.36 -0.52 -5.76
CA ILE A 106 -6.48 -1.95 -6.06
C ILE A 106 -7.77 -2.54 -5.46
N LEU A 107 -8.29 -3.61 -6.06
CA LEU A 107 -9.41 -4.35 -5.48
C LEU A 107 -8.92 -5.25 -4.33
N PRO A 108 -9.76 -5.51 -3.29
CA PRO A 108 -9.40 -6.37 -2.17
C PRO A 108 -8.90 -7.76 -2.58
N GLU A 109 -9.51 -8.36 -3.61
CA GLU A 109 -9.15 -9.69 -4.10
C GLU A 109 -7.81 -9.75 -4.83
N GLU A 110 -7.31 -8.63 -5.36
CA GLU A 110 -6.08 -8.59 -6.16
C GLU A 110 -4.83 -8.38 -5.27
N ILE A 111 -4.99 -7.90 -4.03
CA ILE A 111 -3.89 -7.32 -3.26
C ILE A 111 -2.77 -8.32 -2.91
N LEU A 112 -3.12 -9.57 -2.64
CA LEU A 112 -2.14 -10.61 -2.29
C LEU A 112 -1.34 -11.05 -3.51
N GLU A 113 -1.95 -11.06 -4.69
CA GLU A 113 -1.28 -11.42 -5.94
C GLU A 113 -0.25 -10.36 -6.35
N PHE A 114 -0.49 -9.09 -5.98
CA PHE A 114 0.45 -7.99 -6.19
C PHE A 114 1.66 -8.01 -5.25
N LEU A 115 1.70 -8.91 -4.27
CA LEU A 115 2.78 -8.93 -3.28
C LEU A 115 4.18 -9.10 -3.88
N PRO A 116 4.45 -10.08 -4.77
CA PRO A 116 5.76 -10.23 -5.41
C PRO A 116 6.17 -8.97 -6.19
N TRP A 117 5.21 -8.38 -6.91
CA TRP A 117 5.43 -7.14 -7.66
C TRP A 117 5.79 -5.95 -6.76
N VAL A 118 5.11 -5.81 -5.62
CA VAL A 118 5.40 -4.77 -4.61
C VAL A 118 6.79 -4.95 -4.01
N VAL A 119 7.19 -6.19 -3.70
CA VAL A 119 8.54 -6.50 -3.21
C VAL A 119 9.59 -6.15 -4.27
N SER A 120 9.38 -6.57 -5.52
CA SER A 120 10.24 -6.24 -6.66
C SER A 120 10.40 -4.73 -6.85
N LEU A 121 9.31 -3.96 -6.72
CA LEU A 121 9.33 -2.49 -6.75
C LEU A 121 10.20 -1.89 -5.62
N VAL A 122 10.05 -2.39 -4.39
CA VAL A 122 10.85 -1.95 -3.25
C VAL A 122 12.34 -2.23 -3.46
N GLU A 123 12.67 -3.41 -3.96
CA GLU A 123 14.06 -3.79 -4.26
C GLU A 123 14.66 -2.96 -5.39
N ALA A 124 13.91 -2.73 -6.47
CA ALA A 124 14.32 -1.91 -7.59
C ALA A 124 14.63 -0.47 -7.14
N LYS A 125 13.80 0.09 -6.25
CA LYS A 125 14.05 1.40 -5.62
C LYS A 125 15.30 1.38 -4.74
N ALA A 126 15.55 0.31 -3.98
CA ALA A 126 16.76 0.18 -3.18
C ALA A 126 18.03 0.09 -4.04
N LYS A 127 17.96 -0.57 -5.21
CA LYS A 127 19.06 -0.71 -6.18
C LYS A 127 19.21 0.53 -7.09
N GLY A 128 18.26 1.46 -7.08
CA GLY A 128 18.25 2.62 -7.97
C GLY A 128 18.02 2.28 -9.44
N SER A 129 17.54 1.07 -9.74
CA SER A 129 17.30 0.60 -11.11
C SER A 129 15.90 0.00 -11.24
N LEU A 130 15.09 0.57 -12.12
CA LEU A 130 13.74 0.07 -12.43
C LEU A 130 13.75 -1.02 -13.50
N SER A 131 14.89 -1.30 -14.13
CA SER A 131 15.01 -2.28 -15.22
C SER A 131 14.82 -3.74 -14.77
N SER A 132 14.59 -3.97 -13.48
CA SER A 132 14.46 -5.29 -12.88
C SER A 132 13.11 -5.49 -12.17
N ILE A 133 12.15 -4.57 -12.38
CA ILE A 133 10.81 -4.74 -11.83
C ILE A 133 10.07 -5.78 -12.68
N GLU A 134 9.47 -6.77 -12.00
CA GLU A 134 8.61 -7.76 -12.65
C GLU A 134 7.37 -7.09 -13.25
N GLU A 135 6.74 -7.73 -14.24
CA GLU A 135 5.45 -7.25 -14.72
C GLU A 135 4.39 -7.40 -13.59
N PRO A 136 3.47 -6.43 -13.45
CA PRO A 136 2.41 -6.56 -12.46
C PRO A 136 1.49 -7.73 -12.83
N PRO A 137 0.95 -8.47 -11.86
CA PRO A 137 0.09 -9.65 -12.10
C PRO A 137 -1.20 -9.28 -12.86
N TYR A 138 -1.63 -8.02 -12.74
CA TYR A 138 -2.77 -7.46 -13.44
C TYR A 138 -2.39 -6.14 -14.11
N PRO A 139 -3.07 -5.75 -15.21
CA PRO A 139 -2.81 -4.46 -15.86
C PRO A 139 -2.95 -3.28 -14.89
N VAL A 140 -1.93 -2.42 -14.88
CA VAL A 140 -1.87 -1.20 -14.06
C VAL A 140 -1.80 0.02 -14.94
N THR A 141 -2.64 1.01 -14.65
CA THR A 141 -2.58 2.35 -15.24
C THR A 141 -1.85 3.28 -14.29
N PHE A 142 -0.79 3.92 -14.77
CA PHE A 142 -0.06 4.93 -14.01
C PHE A 142 -0.64 6.33 -14.30
N SER A 143 -0.76 7.18 -13.29
CA SER A 143 -1.33 8.53 -13.46
C SER A 143 -0.37 9.46 -14.21
N ASP A 144 -0.60 9.72 -15.50
CA ASP A 144 0.25 10.61 -16.33
C ASP A 144 0.47 11.99 -15.69
N THR A 145 1.63 12.17 -15.05
CA THR A 145 2.11 13.46 -14.54
C THR A 145 3.61 13.56 -14.78
N ASN A 146 3.97 14.02 -15.99
CA ASN A 146 5.16 14.76 -16.47
C ASN A 146 6.43 14.90 -15.60
N SER A 147 6.72 13.96 -14.73
CA SER A 147 7.90 13.91 -13.89
C SER A 147 8.29 12.45 -13.75
N SER A 148 9.59 12.22 -13.66
CA SER A 148 10.28 10.94 -13.80
C SER A 148 9.87 9.81 -12.84
N PHE A 149 8.82 9.99 -12.02
CA PHE A 149 8.22 8.93 -11.21
C PHE A 149 6.72 9.17 -11.01
N THR A 150 5.89 8.38 -11.67
CA THR A 150 4.47 8.26 -11.31
C THR A 150 4.36 7.67 -9.92
N THR A 151 3.88 8.48 -8.97
CA THR A 151 3.71 8.07 -7.57
C THR A 151 2.39 7.37 -7.32
N GLU A 152 1.53 7.27 -8.32
CA GLU A 152 0.19 6.72 -8.23
C GLU A 152 -0.12 5.80 -9.41
N ALA A 153 -0.73 4.67 -9.09
CA ALA A 153 -1.16 3.65 -10.02
C ALA A 153 -2.52 3.08 -9.62
N TRP A 154 -3.21 2.53 -10.60
CA TRP A 154 -4.52 1.89 -10.44
C TRP A 154 -4.51 0.55 -11.15
N THR A 155 -5.02 -0.51 -10.51
CA THR A 155 -5.40 -1.70 -11.28
C THR A 155 -6.54 -1.33 -12.22
N GLN A 156 -6.53 -1.89 -13.43
CA GLN A 156 -7.54 -1.57 -14.43
C GLN A 156 -8.96 -1.87 -13.91
N ARG A 157 -9.13 -2.97 -13.15
CA ARG A 157 -10.42 -3.34 -12.57
C ARG A 157 -10.86 -2.38 -11.47
N ALA A 158 -9.96 -1.92 -10.60
CA ALA A 158 -10.28 -0.88 -9.62
C ALA A 158 -10.70 0.42 -10.31
N ARG A 159 -10.03 0.80 -11.40
CA ARG A 159 -10.37 1.99 -12.18
C ARG A 159 -11.75 1.89 -12.83
N GLN A 160 -12.03 0.77 -13.48
CA GLN A 160 -13.36 0.51 -14.09
C GLN A 160 -14.47 0.55 -13.05
N ARG A 161 -14.22 0.01 -11.84
CA ARG A 161 -15.23 -0.05 -10.79
C ARG A 161 -15.56 1.31 -10.19
N ILE A 162 -14.57 2.22 -10.08
CA ILE A 162 -14.84 3.60 -9.65
C ILE A 162 -15.52 4.40 -10.77
N ASP A 163 -15.11 4.23 -12.03
CA ASP A 163 -15.72 4.94 -13.16
C ASP A 163 -17.20 4.54 -13.35
N GLN A 164 -17.54 3.27 -13.11
CA GLN A 164 -18.94 2.81 -13.10
C GLN A 164 -19.80 3.49 -12.03
N GLU A 165 -19.27 3.70 -10.82
CA GLU A 165 -19.98 4.45 -9.77
C GLU A 165 -20.22 5.90 -10.19
N LEU A 166 -19.22 6.55 -10.82
CA LEU A 166 -19.34 7.94 -11.27
C LEU A 166 -20.34 8.10 -12.42
N CYS A 167 -20.42 7.13 -13.33
CA CYS A 167 -21.38 7.16 -14.45
C CYS A 167 -22.82 6.87 -14.04
N VAL A 168 -23.08 6.15 -12.94
CA VAL A 168 -24.45 5.83 -12.46
C VAL A 168 -25.07 7.01 -11.70
N ASN A 169 -24.28 7.97 -11.25
CA ASN A 169 -24.73 9.14 -10.49
C ASN A 169 -24.98 10.40 -11.35
N HIS A 170 -25.06 10.26 -12.68
CA HIS A 170 -25.37 11.31 -13.66
C HIS A 170 -26.54 10.90 -14.55
#